data_AF-A0A2G9XJ20-F1
#
_entry.id   AF-A0A2G9XJ20-F1
#
_cell.length_a   1.000
_cell.length_b   1.000
_cell.length_c   1.000
_cell.angle_alpha   90.00
_cell.angle_beta   90.00
_cell.angle_gamma   90.00
#
_symmetry.space_group_name_H-M   'P 1'
#
loop_
_entity.id
_entity.type
_entity.pdbx_description
1 polymer ?
#
loop_
_entity_poly.entity_id
_entity_poly.type
_entity_poly.pdbx_seq_one_letter_code
_entity_poly.pdbx_strand_id
1 'polypeptide(L)'
;MKKLLLRTIILALAIVVPVPTMAGVDVHVSIPLPPLIVFAAPPVVVVLPETYVYAVPDVDVDIFFYNGWWWRPWEGRWYRSRNYNSGWGYYRSVPSFYRGIPSGWRNDYREHRWKGHQWNYQRIPHQKVQRNWRNWEKSRHWEKQNTWGVQGLKPRTRSQQPSQAVQPQSQAKPQFREAAK
;
A
#
# COMPACT_ATOMS: atom_id res chain seq x y z
N MET A 1 -65.83 -43.61 -51.54
CA MET A 1 -64.56 -43.12 -52.13
C MET A 1 -64.52 -41.60 -51.94
N LYS A 2 -63.65 -41.10 -51.06
CA LYS A 2 -63.61 -39.69 -50.61
C LYS A 2 -62.46 -38.93 -51.26
N LYS A 3 -62.73 -37.67 -51.58
CA LYS A 3 -61.95 -36.78 -52.45
C LYS A 3 -60.82 -36.08 -51.67
N LEU A 4 -59.69 -35.93 -52.36
CA LEU A 4 -58.84 -34.73 -52.53
C LEU A 4 -58.29 -33.97 -51.31
N LEU A 5 -56.98 -33.72 -51.44
CA LEU A 5 -56.20 -32.56 -50.97
C LEU A 5 -55.90 -32.48 -49.47
N LEU A 6 -54.63 -32.68 -49.11
CA LEU A 6 -53.86 -31.59 -48.51
C LEU A 6 -52.39 -31.98 -48.33
N ARG A 7 -51.55 -31.10 -48.86
CA ARG A 7 -50.32 -30.58 -48.27
C ARG A 7 -49.17 -31.56 -47.98
N THR A 8 -48.14 -31.53 -48.81
CA THR A 8 -46.92 -30.72 -48.61
C THR A 8 -46.28 -30.89 -47.23
N ILE A 9 -44.98 -31.17 -47.31
CA ILE A 9 -43.95 -30.93 -46.30
C ILE A 9 -43.58 -32.17 -45.48
N ILE A 10 -42.62 -32.90 -46.05
CA ILE A 10 -41.48 -33.43 -45.29
C ILE A 10 -40.96 -32.28 -44.43
N LEU A 11 -41.36 -32.22 -43.15
CA LEU A 11 -40.68 -31.39 -42.16
C LEU A 11 -39.78 -32.32 -41.36
N ALA A 12 -38.65 -32.69 -41.95
CA ALA A 12 -37.49 -33.09 -41.18
C ALA A 12 -37.03 -31.86 -40.40
N LEU A 13 -37.65 -31.61 -39.24
CA LEU A 13 -37.21 -30.60 -38.31
C LEU A 13 -35.91 -31.12 -37.66
N ALA A 14 -34.79 -30.89 -38.34
CA ALA A 14 -33.47 -31.02 -37.75
C ALA A 14 -33.37 -30.01 -36.61
N ILE A 15 -33.53 -30.47 -35.38
CA ILE A 15 -33.30 -29.68 -34.17
C ILE A 15 -31.79 -29.42 -34.12
N VAL A 16 -31.34 -28.29 -34.66
CA VAL A 16 -30.00 -27.77 -34.43
C VAL A 16 -29.99 -27.25 -33.00
N VAL A 17 -29.56 -28.09 -32.06
CA VAL A 17 -29.30 -27.66 -30.69
C VAL A 17 -28.04 -26.79 -30.72
N PRO A 18 -28.10 -25.52 -30.29
CA PRO A 18 -26.89 -24.73 -30.12
C PRO A 18 -26.06 -25.39 -29.01
N VAL A 19 -24.88 -25.90 -29.35
CA VAL A 19 -23.89 -26.26 -28.33
C VAL A 19 -23.33 -24.93 -27.79
N PRO A 20 -23.49 -24.61 -26.50
CA PRO A 20 -22.80 -23.46 -25.94
C PRO A 20 -21.31 -23.77 -25.92
N THR A 21 -20.56 -23.23 -26.87
CA THR A 21 -19.09 -23.18 -26.80
C THR A 21 -18.72 -22.18 -25.71
N MET A 22 -18.66 -22.67 -24.47
CA MET A 22 -18.02 -21.94 -23.38
C MET A 22 -16.51 -22.01 -23.60
N ALA A 23 -15.96 -21.06 -24.33
CA ALA A 23 -14.53 -20.79 -24.30
C ALA A 23 -14.20 -20.16 -22.93
N GLY A 24 -14.14 -21.00 -21.90
CA GLY A 24 -13.64 -20.61 -20.59
C GLY A 24 -12.13 -20.45 -20.68
N VAL A 25 -11.67 -19.21 -20.90
CA VAL A 25 -10.25 -18.90 -20.69
C VAL A 25 -10.04 -18.82 -19.18
N ASP A 26 -9.62 -19.93 -18.58
CA ASP A 26 -9.17 -19.98 -17.20
C ASP A 26 -7.83 -19.22 -17.11
N VAL A 27 -7.91 -17.93 -16.82
CA VAL A 27 -6.71 -17.11 -16.57
C VAL A 27 -6.29 -17.32 -15.12
N HIS A 28 -5.54 -18.38 -14.85
CA HIS A 28 -4.91 -18.58 -13.55
C HIS A 28 -3.75 -17.58 -13.37
N VAL A 29 -4.04 -16.37 -12.89
CA VAL A 29 -3.02 -15.37 -12.56
C VAL A 29 -2.32 -15.81 -11.27
N SER A 30 -1.25 -16.60 -11.41
CA SER A 30 -0.37 -16.92 -10.29
C SER A 30 0.44 -15.67 -9.93
N ILE A 31 0.09 -15.03 -8.82
CA ILE A 31 0.86 -13.92 -8.27
C ILE A 31 2.08 -14.53 -7.56
N PRO A 32 3.31 -14.24 -8.01
CA PRO A 32 4.49 -14.79 -7.35
C PRO A 32 4.56 -14.29 -5.91
N LEU A 33 4.96 -15.17 -5.00
CA LEU A 33 5.20 -14.84 -3.60
C LEU A 33 6.67 -14.48 -3.40
N PRO A 34 6.96 -13.52 -2.52
CA PRO A 34 8.33 -13.12 -2.27
C PRO A 34 9.09 -14.26 -1.56
N PRO A 35 10.39 -14.43 -1.85
CA PRO A 35 11.16 -15.54 -1.30
C PRO A 35 11.19 -15.47 0.22
N LEU A 36 11.22 -16.63 0.88
CA LEU A 36 11.36 -16.71 2.34
C LEU A 36 12.62 -15.97 2.77
N ILE A 37 12.50 -15.18 3.84
CA ILE A 37 13.63 -14.47 4.42
C ILE A 37 14.11 -15.29 5.61
N VAL A 38 15.33 -15.80 5.50
CA VAL A 38 16.00 -16.47 6.61
C VAL A 38 16.68 -15.40 7.44
N PHE A 39 16.16 -15.16 8.64
CA PHE A 39 16.81 -14.30 9.61
C PHE A 39 17.72 -15.16 10.50
N ALA A 40 18.97 -14.74 10.68
CA ALA A 40 19.89 -15.40 11.62
C ALA A 40 19.40 -15.28 13.08
N ALA A 41 18.66 -14.21 13.40
CA ALA A 41 18.06 -13.96 14.69
C ALA A 41 16.77 -13.12 14.53
N PRO A 42 15.86 -13.10 15.52
CA PRO A 42 14.68 -12.24 15.47
C PRO A 42 15.06 -10.77 15.17
N PRO A 43 14.34 -10.08 14.27
CA PRO A 43 14.78 -8.78 13.79
C PRO A 43 14.71 -7.72 14.89
N VAL A 44 15.72 -6.86 14.86
CA VAL A 44 15.72 -5.58 15.56
C VAL A 44 15.23 -4.52 14.58
N VAL A 45 14.43 -3.58 15.07
CA VAL A 45 13.88 -2.49 14.27
C VAL A 45 14.25 -1.13 14.84
N VAL A 46 14.22 -0.12 13.98
CA VAL A 46 14.35 1.29 14.34
C VAL A 46 13.12 2.06 13.87
N VAL A 47 12.67 3.02 14.67
CA VAL A 47 11.58 3.91 14.24
C VAL A 47 12.12 4.94 13.26
N LEU A 48 11.50 5.07 12.10
CA LEU A 48 11.79 6.15 11.17
C LEU A 48 11.16 7.45 11.70
N PRO A 49 11.95 8.49 11.98
CA PRO A 49 11.44 9.73 12.54
C PRO A 49 10.26 10.30 11.74
N GLU A 50 9.30 10.88 12.46
CA GLU A 50 8.10 11.53 11.90
C GLU A 50 7.08 10.59 11.24
N THR A 51 7.25 9.26 11.26
CA THR A 51 6.38 8.34 10.50
C THR A 51 5.75 7.20 11.31
N TYR A 52 6.20 6.93 12.55
CA TYR A 52 5.80 5.74 13.34
C TYR A 52 5.97 4.40 12.59
N VAL A 53 6.70 4.40 11.48
CA VAL A 53 7.10 3.21 10.75
C VAL A 53 8.36 2.67 11.41
N TYR A 54 8.41 1.36 11.62
CA TYR A 54 9.61 0.70 12.14
C TYR A 54 10.26 -0.10 11.03
N ALA A 55 11.51 0.19 10.70
CA ALA A 55 12.23 -0.50 9.63
C ALA A 55 13.21 -1.53 10.21
N VAL A 56 13.47 -2.61 9.47
CA VAL A 56 14.54 -3.59 9.78
C VAL A 56 15.82 -3.16 9.05
N PRO A 57 16.82 -2.58 9.74
CA PRO A 57 17.99 -2.01 9.06
C PRO A 57 19.06 -3.05 8.68
N ASP A 58 19.04 -4.24 9.29
CA ASP A 58 20.14 -5.21 9.23
C ASP A 58 20.03 -6.22 8.07
N VAL A 59 19.02 -6.07 7.20
CA VAL A 59 18.80 -6.94 6.04
C VAL A 59 18.72 -6.11 4.76
N ASP A 60 19.23 -6.61 3.65
CA ASP A 60 19.33 -5.85 2.38
C ASP A 60 17.98 -5.60 1.69
N VAL A 61 16.92 -6.25 2.15
CA VAL A 61 15.57 -6.03 1.69
C VAL A 61 14.84 -5.04 2.60
N ASP A 62 13.92 -4.29 2.03
CA ASP A 62 13.08 -3.40 2.81
C ASP A 62 11.98 -4.19 3.50
N ILE A 63 11.91 -4.05 4.82
CA ILE A 63 10.86 -4.62 5.66
C ILE A 63 10.46 -3.56 6.67
N PHE A 64 9.17 -3.28 6.71
CA PHE A 64 8.59 -2.28 7.59
C PHE A 64 7.54 -2.91 8.48
N PHE A 65 7.41 -2.43 9.71
CA PHE A 65 6.26 -2.64 10.56
C PHE A 65 5.48 -1.35 10.67
N TYR A 66 4.21 -1.39 10.32
CA TYR A 66 3.31 -0.24 10.38
C TYR A 66 1.87 -0.68 10.62
N ASN A 67 1.20 -0.01 11.58
CA ASN A 67 -0.21 -0.23 11.93
C ASN A 67 -0.57 -1.71 12.17
N GLY A 68 0.31 -2.45 12.86
CA GLY A 68 0.10 -3.85 13.22
C GLY A 68 0.36 -4.88 12.11
N TRP A 69 1.00 -4.48 11.02
CA TRP A 69 1.37 -5.34 9.90
C TRP A 69 2.85 -5.20 9.56
N TRP A 70 3.46 -6.31 9.18
CA TRP A 70 4.73 -6.32 8.44
C TRP A 70 4.45 -6.07 6.98
N TRP A 71 5.31 -5.28 6.34
CA TRP A 71 5.21 -4.85 4.95
C TRP A 71 6.53 -5.09 4.25
N ARG A 72 6.44 -5.57 3.01
CA ARG A 72 7.60 -5.85 2.16
C ARG A 72 7.29 -5.42 0.73
N PRO A 73 8.01 -4.45 0.17
CA PRO A 73 8.06 -4.26 -1.27
C PRO A 73 8.91 -5.39 -1.89
N TRP A 74 8.42 -5.99 -2.96
CA TRP A 74 9.15 -7.00 -3.73
C TRP A 74 8.66 -7.00 -5.18
N GLU A 75 9.59 -6.91 -6.13
CA GLU A 75 9.31 -6.88 -7.58
C GLU A 75 8.18 -5.92 -8.00
N GLY A 76 8.22 -4.69 -7.49
CA GLY A 76 7.22 -3.66 -7.81
C GLY A 76 5.85 -3.87 -7.17
N ARG A 77 5.69 -4.89 -6.32
CA ARG A 77 4.46 -5.21 -5.61
C ARG A 77 4.64 -5.05 -4.11
N TRP A 78 3.53 -4.94 -3.41
CA TRP A 78 3.50 -4.88 -1.96
C TRP A 78 2.93 -6.15 -1.39
N TYR A 79 3.55 -6.60 -0.30
CA TYR A 79 3.08 -7.73 0.47
C TYR A 79 3.00 -7.33 1.93
N ARG A 80 2.05 -7.93 2.65
CA ARG A 80 1.95 -7.75 4.09
C ARG A 80 1.65 -9.04 4.82
N SER A 81 2.06 -9.12 6.08
CA SER A 81 1.85 -10.28 6.93
C SER A 81 1.73 -9.88 8.41
N ARG A 82 1.18 -10.80 9.21
CA ARG A 82 1.25 -10.73 10.67
C ARG A 82 2.63 -11.15 11.22
N ASN A 83 3.41 -11.85 10.41
CA ASN A 83 4.74 -12.34 10.74
C ASN A 83 5.80 -11.62 9.90
N TYR A 84 6.99 -11.39 10.46
CA TYR A 84 8.05 -10.65 9.77
C TYR A 84 8.77 -11.46 8.67
N ASN A 85 8.63 -12.79 8.67
CA ASN A 85 9.41 -13.69 7.81
C ASN A 85 8.56 -14.60 6.91
N SER A 86 7.25 -14.66 7.10
CA SER A 86 6.37 -15.64 6.44
C SER A 86 4.95 -15.13 6.27
N GLY A 87 4.11 -15.87 5.54
CA GLY A 87 2.67 -15.57 5.42
C GLY A 87 2.37 -14.28 4.64
N TRP A 88 3.25 -13.91 3.71
CA TRP A 88 3.13 -12.71 2.89
C TRP A 88 1.92 -12.80 1.97
N GLY A 89 0.91 -11.95 2.21
CA GLY A 89 -0.23 -11.78 1.32
C GLY A 89 -0.04 -10.57 0.40
N TYR A 90 -0.39 -10.72 -0.87
CA TYR A 90 -0.36 -9.63 -1.84
C TYR A 90 -1.26 -8.45 -1.40
N TYR A 91 -0.75 -7.24 -1.60
CA TYR A 91 -1.44 -5.99 -1.33
C TYR A 91 -1.46 -5.13 -2.60
N ARG A 92 -2.65 -4.79 -3.07
CA ARG A 92 -2.91 -4.27 -4.43
C ARG A 92 -2.31 -2.89 -4.71
N SER A 93 -2.04 -2.08 -3.69
CA SER A 93 -1.65 -0.68 -3.86
C SER A 93 -0.36 -0.34 -3.10
N VAL A 94 0.21 0.83 -3.35
CA VAL A 94 1.30 1.35 -2.52
C VAL A 94 0.73 1.77 -1.15
N PRO A 95 1.24 1.23 -0.03
CA PRO A 95 0.78 1.61 1.31
C PRO A 95 0.97 3.09 1.56
N SER A 96 0.00 3.73 2.21
CA SER A 96 0.02 5.19 2.43
C SER A 96 1.25 5.67 3.20
N PHE A 97 1.73 4.89 4.16
CA PHE A 97 2.91 5.23 4.96
C PHE A 97 4.19 5.38 4.11
N TYR A 98 4.28 4.64 3.00
CA TYR A 98 5.51 4.56 2.22
C TYR A 98 5.88 5.89 1.55
N ARG A 99 4.88 6.75 1.26
CA ARG A 99 5.12 8.08 0.69
C ARG A 99 5.96 8.99 1.59
N GLY A 100 5.95 8.73 2.90
CA GLY A 100 6.73 9.49 3.88
C GLY A 100 8.13 8.93 4.15
N ILE A 101 8.50 7.81 3.53
CA ILE A 101 9.80 7.16 3.74
C ILE A 101 10.80 7.65 2.68
N PRO A 102 11.92 8.27 3.06
CA PRO A 102 12.99 8.59 2.12
C PRO A 102 13.59 7.32 1.52
N SER A 103 13.82 7.29 0.20
CA SER A 103 14.48 6.15 -0.45
C SER A 103 15.88 5.86 0.10
N GLY A 104 16.57 6.89 0.62
CA GLY A 104 17.88 6.80 1.25
C GLY A 104 17.88 6.50 2.76
N TRP A 105 16.74 6.14 3.36
CA TRP A 105 16.62 5.98 4.84
C TRP A 105 17.67 5.04 5.45
N ARG A 106 18.15 4.05 4.70
CA ARG A 106 19.16 3.10 5.18
C ARG A 106 20.56 3.72 5.24
N ASN A 107 20.86 4.66 4.34
CA ASN A 107 22.10 5.45 4.43
C ASN A 107 22.03 6.40 5.62
N ASP A 108 20.88 7.04 5.83
CA ASP A 108 20.59 7.83 7.02
C ASP A 108 20.82 7.03 8.32
N TYR A 109 20.32 5.79 8.37
CA TYR A 109 20.59 4.85 9.47
C TYR A 109 22.09 4.58 9.67
N ARG A 110 22.81 4.22 8.60
CA ARG A 110 24.24 3.91 8.65
C ARG A 110 25.08 5.11 9.10
N GLU A 111 24.75 6.29 8.62
CA GLU A 111 25.44 7.55 8.92
C GLU A 111 24.98 8.19 10.24
N HIS A 112 24.07 7.55 10.98
CA HIS A 112 23.51 8.09 12.23
C HIS A 112 22.97 9.51 12.05
N ARG A 113 22.26 9.73 10.94
CA ARG A 113 21.70 11.03 10.57
C ARG A 113 20.27 10.89 10.10
N TRP A 114 19.48 11.95 10.27
CA TRP A 114 18.15 12.06 9.69
C TRP A 114 17.98 13.46 9.14
N LYS A 115 17.76 13.58 7.82
CA LYS A 115 17.64 14.90 7.14
C LYS A 115 18.80 15.85 7.50
N GLY A 116 20.03 15.32 7.54
CA GLY A 116 21.25 16.09 7.84
C GLY A 116 21.51 16.40 9.32
N HIS A 117 20.66 15.93 10.24
CA HIS A 117 20.86 16.11 11.68
C HIS A 117 21.29 14.81 12.34
N GLN A 118 22.08 14.86 13.41
CA GLN A 118 22.47 13.66 14.15
C GLN A 118 21.24 12.90 14.66
N TRP A 119 21.18 11.61 14.36
CA TRP A 119 20.09 10.71 14.71
C TRP A 119 20.58 9.60 15.64
N ASN A 120 20.28 9.76 16.92
CA ASN A 120 20.55 8.79 17.97
C ASN A 120 19.36 7.82 18.08
N TYR A 121 19.24 6.92 17.10
CA TYR A 121 18.14 5.96 17.04
C TYR A 121 18.19 4.93 18.18
N GLN A 122 17.01 4.44 18.55
CA GLN A 122 16.88 3.31 19.46
C GLN A 122 16.64 2.02 18.68
N ARG A 123 17.44 1.00 18.98
CA ARG A 123 17.26 -0.37 18.51
C ARG A 123 16.20 -1.07 19.37
N ILE A 124 15.13 -1.55 18.75
CA ILE A 124 13.95 -2.10 19.43
C ILE A 124 13.73 -3.54 18.97
N PRO A 125 13.65 -4.53 19.88
CA PRO A 125 13.24 -5.87 19.51
C PRO A 125 11.82 -5.87 18.91
N HIS A 126 11.60 -6.58 17.81
CA HIS A 126 10.31 -6.54 17.10
C HIS A 126 9.10 -6.88 18.01
N GLN A 127 9.28 -7.79 18.97
CA GLN A 127 8.22 -8.17 19.91
C GLN A 127 7.76 -7.00 20.78
N LYS A 128 8.64 -6.03 21.10
CA LYS A 128 8.26 -4.82 21.84
C LYS A 128 7.41 -3.91 20.96
N VAL A 129 7.79 -3.75 19.69
CA VAL A 129 6.98 -2.96 18.74
C VAL A 129 5.61 -3.58 18.56
N GLN A 130 5.53 -4.89 18.31
CA GLN A 130 4.27 -5.59 18.09
C GLN A 130 3.29 -5.46 19.28
N ARG A 131 3.81 -5.43 20.51
CA ARG A 131 3.00 -5.24 21.72
C ARG A 131 2.61 -3.78 21.98
N ASN A 132 3.49 -2.83 21.68
CA ASN A 132 3.35 -1.45 22.17
C ASN A 132 3.01 -0.40 21.11
N TRP A 133 3.12 -0.72 19.81
CA TRP A 133 3.02 0.27 18.73
C TRP A 133 1.79 1.18 18.85
N ARG A 134 0.63 0.59 19.15
CA ARG A 134 -0.65 1.32 19.26
C ARG A 134 -0.60 2.37 20.37
N ASN A 135 -0.03 2.00 21.52
CA ASN A 135 0.11 2.90 22.65
C ASN A 135 1.18 3.96 22.39
N TRP A 136 2.29 3.60 21.74
CA TRP A 136 3.35 4.55 21.38
C TRP A 136 2.87 5.59 20.38
N GLU A 137 2.08 5.20 19.40
CA GLU A 137 1.48 6.11 18.42
C GLU A 137 0.45 7.03 19.09
N LYS A 138 -0.49 6.46 19.86
CA LYS A 138 -1.53 7.22 20.59
C LYS A 138 -0.93 8.22 21.57
N SER A 139 0.12 7.84 22.30
CA SER A 139 0.76 8.68 23.33
C SER A 139 1.76 9.67 22.74
N ARG A 140 2.06 9.60 21.44
CA ARG A 140 3.11 10.38 20.79
C ARG A 140 4.49 10.14 21.44
N HIS A 141 4.72 8.88 21.84
CA HIS A 141 5.90 8.40 22.55
C HIS A 141 7.22 8.90 21.94
N TRP A 142 7.45 8.68 20.64
CA TRP A 142 8.73 9.05 20.01
C TRP A 142 8.90 10.56 19.83
N GLU A 143 7.81 11.30 19.66
CA GLU A 143 7.86 12.77 19.58
C GLU A 143 8.27 13.38 20.92
N LYS A 144 7.73 12.82 22.01
CA LYS A 144 7.98 13.28 23.39
C LYS A 144 9.32 12.76 23.92
N GLN A 145 9.69 11.54 23.57
CA GLN A 145 10.93 10.93 23.98
C GLN A 145 12.06 11.38 23.05
N ASN A 146 12.64 12.53 23.39
CA ASN A 146 13.82 13.10 22.73
C ASN A 146 13.62 13.39 21.23
N THR A 147 12.40 13.75 20.82
CA THR A 147 12.06 14.15 19.44
C THR A 147 12.63 13.18 18.40
N TRP A 148 12.27 11.91 18.53
CA TRP A 148 12.68 10.79 17.67
C TRP A 148 14.17 10.43 17.73
N GLY A 149 14.90 11.00 18.70
CA GLY A 149 16.36 10.89 18.79
C GLY A 149 17.09 11.77 17.79
N VAL A 150 16.40 12.69 17.10
CA VAL A 150 17.01 13.58 16.10
C VAL A 150 17.33 14.92 16.73
N GLN A 151 18.60 15.31 16.71
CA GLN A 151 19.03 16.59 17.27
C GLN A 151 18.46 17.77 16.49
N GLY A 152 17.97 18.79 17.20
CA GLY A 152 17.44 20.01 16.58
C GLY A 152 16.10 19.85 15.86
N LEU A 153 15.52 18.65 15.83
CA LEU A 153 14.20 18.43 15.26
C LEU A 153 13.16 19.13 16.16
N LYS A 154 12.32 19.98 15.58
CA LYS A 154 11.25 20.66 16.33
C LYS A 154 10.02 19.73 16.39
N PRO A 155 9.42 19.52 17.58
CA PRO A 155 8.14 18.84 17.67
C PRO A 155 7.11 19.54 16.80
N ARG A 156 6.38 18.78 15.97
CA ARG A 156 5.34 19.34 15.12
C ARG A 156 4.16 19.78 15.98
N THR A 157 4.11 21.05 16.36
CA THR A 157 2.94 21.64 17.02
C THR A 157 1.79 21.68 16.00
N ARG A 158 0.62 21.16 16.39
CA ARG A 158 -0.58 21.02 15.55
C ARG A 158 -0.98 22.29 14.79
N SER A 159 -0.56 23.46 15.26
CA SER A 159 -0.79 24.78 14.64
C SER A 159 -0.08 25.03 13.31
N GLN A 160 0.84 24.15 12.88
CA GLN A 160 1.59 24.30 11.61
C GLN A 160 1.13 23.34 10.50
N GLN A 161 -0.03 22.70 10.63
CA GLN A 161 -0.64 22.05 9.47
C GLN A 161 -1.27 23.14 8.60
N PRO A 162 -0.78 23.38 7.36
CA PRO A 162 -1.51 24.22 6.43
C PRO A 162 -2.83 23.50 6.18
N SER A 163 -3.93 24.06 6.69
CA SER A 163 -5.24 23.73 6.16
C SER A 163 -5.16 23.97 4.66
N GLN A 164 -5.23 22.91 3.87
CA GLN A 164 -5.57 23.03 2.46
C GLN A 164 -6.99 23.60 2.42
N ALA A 165 -7.08 24.92 2.53
CA ALA A 165 -8.27 25.67 2.20
C ALA A 165 -8.47 25.46 0.71
N VAL A 166 -9.35 24.51 0.38
CA VAL A 166 -9.94 24.38 -0.94
C VAL A 166 -10.60 25.72 -1.23
N GLN A 167 -9.93 26.55 -2.04
CA GLN A 167 -10.56 27.75 -2.61
C GLN A 167 -11.68 27.26 -3.53
N PRO A 168 -12.94 27.65 -3.31
CA PRO A 168 -13.97 27.45 -4.31
C PRO A 168 -13.58 28.29 -5.52
N GLN A 169 -13.25 27.64 -6.62
CA GLN A 169 -12.98 28.30 -7.88
C GLN A 169 -14.28 28.93 -8.36
N SER A 170 -14.43 30.23 -8.12
CA SER A 170 -15.54 31.04 -8.62
C SER A 170 -15.65 30.85 -10.13
N GLN A 171 -16.73 30.22 -10.57
CA GLN A 171 -17.09 30.09 -11.98
C GLN A 171 -17.27 31.48 -12.58
N ALA A 172 -16.28 31.93 -13.36
CA ALA A 172 -16.45 33.07 -14.25
C ALA A 172 -17.44 32.68 -15.36
N LYS A 173 -18.62 33.31 -15.34
CA LYS A 173 -19.65 33.24 -16.38
C LYS A 173 -19.14 33.93 -17.65
N PRO A 174 -19.15 33.30 -18.85
CA PRO A 174 -18.77 33.99 -20.07
C PRO A 174 -19.82 35.05 -20.42
N GLN A 175 -19.40 36.33 -20.49
CA GLN A 175 -20.18 37.38 -21.15
C GLN A 175 -20.19 37.10 -22.65
N PHE A 176 -21.38 36.84 -23.19
CA PHE A 176 -21.61 36.82 -24.63
C PHE A 176 -21.56 38.27 -25.12
N ARG A 177 -20.54 38.61 -25.92
CA ARG A 177 -20.43 39.92 -26.57
C ARG A 177 -20.99 39.82 -27.97
N GLU A 178 -22.09 40.55 -28.15
CA GLU A 178 -22.82 40.85 -29.36
C GLU A 178 -21.90 41.35 -30.48
N ALA A 179 -22.00 40.74 -31.66
CA ALA A 179 -21.35 41.20 -32.88
C ALA A 179 -22.41 41.79 -33.81
N ALA A 180 -22.31 43.10 -34.04
CA ALA A 180 -23.12 43.85 -34.97
C ALA A 180 -22.85 43.43 -36.42
N LYS A 181 -23.92 43.38 -37.23
CA LYS A 181 -23.91 43.85 -38.61
C LYS A 181 -25.27 44.44 -38.94
#